data_AF-Q2KHW1-F1
#
_entry.id   AF-Q2KHW1-F1
#
_cell.length_a   1.000
_cell.length_b   1.000
_cell.length_c   1.000
_cell.angle_alpha   90.00
_cell.angle_beta   90.00
_cell.angle_gamma   90.00
#
_symmetry.space_group_name_H-M   'P 1'
#
loop_
_entity.id
_entity.type
_entity.pdbx_description
1 polymer ?
#
loop_
_entity_poly.entity_id
_entity_poly.type
_entity_poly.pdbx_seq_one_letter_code
_entity_poly.pdbx_strand_id
1 'polypeptide(L)' 'MLSLKLPQLLRVHQVPRVFWEDGIMSGYRRPTSSALDCVLSSFQMTNETVNIWTHFLPTW' A
#
# COMPACT_ATOMS: atom_id res chain seq x y z
N MET A 1 -13.66 -7.73 -20.78
CA MET A 1 -12.32 -7.82 -20.16
C MET A 1 -12.37 -7.10 -18.82
N LEU A 2 -12.06 -7.77 -17.69
CA LEU A 2 -11.90 -7.06 -16.42
C LEU A 2 -10.58 -6.28 -16.47
N SER A 3 -10.65 -4.95 -16.56
CA SER A 3 -9.47 -4.10 -16.37
C SER A 3 -9.25 -3.95 -14.86
N LEU A 4 -8.30 -4.71 -14.32
CA LEU A 4 -7.86 -4.54 -12.93
C LEU A 4 -7.06 -3.24 -12.85
N LYS A 5 -7.69 -2.18 -12.33
CA LYS A 5 -7.01 -0.93 -12.03
C LYS A 5 -6.36 -1.04 -10.67
N LEU A 6 -5.03 -0.95 -10.63
CA LEU A 6 -4.30 -0.87 -9.38
C LEU A 6 -4.59 0.46 -8.67
N PRO A 7 -4.63 0.47 -7.33
CA PRO A 7 -4.77 1.69 -6.56
C PRO A 7 -3.68 2.72 -6.90
N GLN A 8 -4.07 3.98 -6.97
CA GLN A 8 -3.11 5.08 -7.11
C GLN A 8 -2.30 5.23 -5.83
N LEU A 9 -0.98 5.35 -5.98
CA LEU A 9 -0.07 5.63 -4.86
C LEU A 9 0.12 7.13 -4.66
N LEU A 10 0.26 7.51 -3.41
CA LEU A 10 0.38 8.87 -2.93
C LEU A 10 1.80 9.15 -2.44
N ARG A 11 2.15 10.44 -2.46
CA ARG A 11 3.34 10.99 -1.81
C ARG A 11 3.00 11.41 -0.38
N VAL A 12 4.02 11.53 0.47
CA VAL A 12 3.88 11.85 1.90
C VAL A 12 3.00 13.08 2.15
N HIS A 13 3.15 14.16 1.39
CA HIS A 13 2.36 15.39 1.53
C HIS A 13 0.88 15.25 1.13
N GLN A 14 0.50 14.15 0.48
CA GLN A 14 -0.87 13.89 0.04
C GLN A 14 -1.65 13.04 1.05
N VAL A 15 -1.00 12.54 2.10
CA VAL A 15 -1.63 11.76 3.17
C VAL A 15 -1.60 12.53 4.49
N PRO A 16 -2.58 12.31 5.39
CA PRO A 16 -2.57 12.89 6.73
C PRO A 16 -1.30 12.55 7.50
N ARG A 17 -0.84 13.47 8.37
CA ARG A 17 0.41 13.32 9.13
C ARG A 17 0.48 12.08 10.02
N VAL A 18 -0.67 11.52 10.44
CA VAL A 18 -0.73 10.28 11.22
C VAL A 18 -0.16 9.07 10.47
N PHE A 19 -0.10 9.12 9.14
CA PHE A 19 0.46 8.07 8.30
C PHE A 19 1.90 8.34 7.87
N TRP A 20 2.53 9.42 8.33
CA TRP A 20 3.88 9.77 7.89
C TRP A 20 4.90 8.92 8.63
N GLU A 21 5.84 8.37 7.87
CA GLU A 21 6.99 7.66 8.41
C GLU A 21 8.28 8.36 7.96
N ASP A 22 9.23 8.47 8.88
CA ASP A 22 10.51 9.10 8.60
C ASP A 22 11.28 8.31 7.54
N GLY A 23 11.75 9.01 6.50
CA GLY A 23 12.45 8.41 5.37
C GLY A 23 11.53 7.87 4.27
N ILE A 24 10.21 7.86 4.45
CA ILE A 24 9.25 7.41 3.43
C ILE A 24 8.59 8.60 2.72
N MET A 25 9.02 8.85 1.48
CA MET A 25 8.58 10.01 0.68
C MET A 25 7.38 9.72 -0.24
N SER A 26 7.20 8.47 -0.66
CA SER A 26 6.17 8.04 -1.61
C SER A 26 5.73 6.60 -1.36
N GLY A 27 4.75 6.10 -2.10
CA GLY A 27 4.30 4.70 -2.00
C GLY A 27 3.14 4.49 -1.02
N TYR A 28 2.54 5.58 -0.53
CA TYR A 28 1.41 5.53 0.39
C TYR A 28 0.14 5.13 -0.34
N ARG A 29 -0.71 4.37 0.35
CA ARG A 29 -2.05 4.00 -0.13
C ARG A 29 -3.06 5.07 0.22
N ARG A 30 -4.21 5.07 -0.44
CA ARG A 30 -5.32 5.95 -0.07
C ARG A 30 -5.91 5.52 1.27
N PRO A 31 -6.19 6.44 2.21
CA PRO A 31 -6.81 6.09 3.49
C PRO A 31 -8.21 5.47 3.35
N THR A 32 -8.94 5.81 2.28
CA THR A 32 -10.30 5.33 2.01
C THR A 32 -10.32 4.31 0.88
N SER A 33 -9.59 3.21 1.04
CA SER A 33 -9.54 2.10 0.07
C SER A 33 -10.65 1.08 0.33
N SER A 34 -11.19 0.48 -0.75
CA SER A 34 -12.10 -0.66 -0.60
C SER A 34 -11.34 -1.93 -0.18
N ALA A 35 -12.05 -2.95 0.32
CA ALA A 35 -11.42 -4.23 0.66
C ALA A 35 -10.68 -4.87 -0.53
N LEU A 36 -11.26 -4.75 -1.73
CA LEU A 36 -10.64 -5.22 -2.96
C LEU A 36 -9.36 -4.44 -3.29
N ASP A 37 -9.37 -3.11 -3.13
CA ASP A 37 -8.18 -2.28 -3.32
C ASP A 37 -7.07 -2.66 -2.32
N CYS A 38 -7.43 -3.00 -1.08
CA CYS A 38 -6.48 -3.46 -0.07
C CYS A 38 -5.82 -4.79 -0.49
N VAL A 39 -6.60 -5.76 -0.95
CA VAL A 39 -6.07 -7.05 -1.43
C VAL A 39 -5.18 -6.86 -2.66
N LEU A 40 -5.62 -6.06 -3.63
CA LEU A 40 -4.81 -5.75 -4.81
C LEU A 40 -3.52 -5.03 -4.45
N SER A 41 -3.54 -4.14 -3.45
CA SER A 41 -2.35 -3.40 -3.01
C SER A 41 -1.23 -4.30 -2.48
N SER A 42 -1.56 -5.49 -1.94
CA SER A 42 -0.57 -6.48 -1.51
C SER A 42 0.28 -7.03 -2.66
N PHE A 43 -0.17 -6.89 -3.91
CA PHE A 43 0.55 -7.30 -5.13
C PHE A 43 1.13 -6.11 -5.91
N GLN A 44 0.96 -4.89 -5.40
CA GLN A 44 1.57 -3.66 -5.93
C GLN A 44 2.78 -3.29 -5.08
N MET A 45 3.79 -2.61 -5.62
CA MET A 45 4.92 -2.10 -4.83
C MET A 45 4.49 -0.85 -4.04
N THR A 46 4.18 -1.04 -2.75
CA THR A 46 3.79 0.00 -1.80
C THR A 46 4.66 -0.10 -0.55
N ASN A 47 4.57 0.90 0.34
CA ASN A 47 5.34 0.89 1.60
C ASN A 47 5.00 -0.31 2.48
N GLU A 48 3.77 -0.83 2.36
CA GLU A 48 3.30 -1.95 3.17
C GLU A 48 3.52 -3.30 2.53
N THR A 49 3.96 -3.37 1.27
CA THR A 49 3.97 -4.64 0.53
C THR A 49 4.93 -5.63 1.18
N VAL A 50 6.16 -5.22 1.45
CA VAL A 50 7.13 -6.08 2.14
C VAL A 50 6.67 -6.37 3.56
N ASN A 51 6.17 -5.37 4.30
CA ASN A 51 5.63 -5.56 5.65
C ASN A 51 4.58 -6.67 5.66
N ILE A 52 3.57 -6.58 4.80
CA ILE A 52 2.54 -7.61 4.61
C ILE A 52 3.20 -8.97 4.33
N TRP A 53 4.02 -9.07 3.27
CA TRP A 53 4.59 -10.35 2.87
C TRP A 53 5.49 -10.98 3.93
N THR A 54 6.24 -10.21 4.72
CA THR A 54 7.06 -10.78 5.81
C THR A 54 6.23 -11.47 6.90
N HIS A 55 4.98 -11.06 7.11
CA HIS A 55 4.06 -11.74 8.04
C HIS A 55 3.35 -12.94 7.40
N PHE A 56 3.17 -12.95 6.07
CA PHE A 56 2.50 -14.03 5.34
C PHE A 56 3.45 -15.14 4.88
N LEU A 57 4.72 -14.81 4.62
CA LEU A 57 5.73 -15.79 4.26
C LEU A 57 6.09 -16.60 5.51
N PRO A 58 5.80 -17.91 5.55
CA PRO A 58 6.29 -18.74 6.63
C PRO A 58 7.82 -18.71 6.62
N THR A 59 8.42 -18.29 7.73
CA THR A 59 9.88 -18.32 7.94
C THR A 59 10.40 -19.72 8.32
N TRP A 60 9.79 -20.79 7.81
CA TRP A 60 10.01 -22.19 8.17
C TRP A 60 9.55 -23.11 7.05
#